data_AF-A0A8B8GA39-F1
#
_entry.id   AF-A0A8B8GA39-F1
#
_cell.length_a   1.000
_cell.length_b   1.000
_cell.length_c   1.000
_cell.angle_alpha   90.00
_cell.angle_beta   90.00
_cell.angle_gamma   90.00
#
_symmetry.space_group_name_H-M   'P 1'
#
loop_
_entity.id
_entity.type
_entity.pdbx_description
1 polymer ?
#
loop_
_entity_poly.entity_id
_entity_poly.type
_entity_poly.pdbx_seq_one_letter_code
_entity_poly.pdbx_strand_id
1 'polypeptide(L)'
;MNAMWINQIIGIYIHSNFGFIPEYITKLETQYISLSEALSAVKYVQNKLNDCEGEIGVAVFQKFNNVLEKNCGFKTILNISKILSGQESSIEGLPDDLTGDDITYFKYAPITLTDVERSFSRYKTLLVDNRRSFNFENIKKSLVVQCNTLEGKNKIISNAF
;
A
#
# COMPACT_ATOMS: atom_id res chain seq x y z
N MET A 1 31.12 27.26 9.64
CA MET A 1 31.00 25.95 8.97
C MET A 1 30.57 26.21 7.53
N ASN A 2 31.31 25.76 6.51
CA ASN A 2 30.97 26.04 5.11
C ASN A 2 29.72 25.22 4.70
N ALA A 3 28.86 25.75 3.84
CA ALA A 3 27.58 25.16 3.43
C ALA A 3 27.72 23.70 2.93
N MET A 4 28.85 23.37 2.32
CA MET A 4 29.17 22.01 1.86
C MET A 4 29.20 20.98 3.01
N TRP A 5 29.78 21.35 4.16
CA TRP A 5 29.89 20.46 5.33
C TRP A 5 28.53 20.27 6.02
N ILE A 6 27.68 21.31 6.04
CA ILE A 6 26.33 21.23 6.59
C ILE A 6 25.49 20.23 5.78
N ASN A 7 25.49 20.34 4.45
CA ASN A 7 24.75 19.43 3.57
C ASN A 7 25.20 17.97 3.73
N GLN A 8 26.50 17.75 3.93
CA GLN A 8 27.06 16.41 4.10
C GLN A 8 26.62 15.77 5.42
N ILE A 9 26.60 16.54 6.53
CA ILE A 9 26.12 16.06 7.84
C ILE A 9 24.62 15.73 7.78
N ILE A 10 23.81 16.58 7.14
CA ILE A 10 22.37 16.34 6.97
C ILE A 10 22.13 15.07 6.15
N GLY A 11 22.87 14.87 5.06
CA GLY A 11 22.77 13.67 4.23
C GLY A 11 23.09 12.39 4.99
N ILE A 12 24.13 12.41 5.84
CA ILE A 12 24.49 11.29 6.71
C ILE A 12 23.36 10.97 7.68
N TYR A 13 22.80 11.97 8.35
CA TYR A 13 21.68 11.77 9.28
C TYR A 13 20.46 11.17 8.57
N ILE A 14 20.06 11.73 7.42
CA ILE A 14 18.90 11.24 6.66
C ILE A 14 19.12 9.79 6.23
N HIS A 15 20.29 9.48 5.67
CA HIS A 15 20.57 8.12 5.21
C HIS A 15 20.60 7.11 6.36
N SER A 16 21.25 7.46 7.49
CA SER A 16 21.37 6.57 8.64
C SER A 16 20.02 6.29 9.32
N ASN A 17 19.12 7.27 9.38
CA ASN A 17 17.86 7.15 10.11
C ASN A 17 16.69 6.75 9.21
N PHE A 18 16.67 7.18 7.94
CA PHE A 18 15.51 7.00 7.05
C PHE A 18 15.82 6.17 5.80
N GLY A 19 17.06 5.71 5.62
CA GLY A 19 17.47 4.92 4.45
C GLY A 19 16.76 3.58 4.30
N PHE A 20 16.09 3.08 5.35
CA PHE A 20 15.29 1.86 5.32
C PHE A 20 13.89 2.07 4.72
N ILE A 21 13.36 3.31 4.70
CA ILE A 21 11.98 3.59 4.27
C ILE A 21 11.70 3.13 2.82
N PRO A 22 12.59 3.37 1.82
CA PRO A 22 12.36 2.94 0.44
C PRO A 22 12.16 1.42 0.29
N GLU A 23 12.85 0.61 1.10
CA GLU A 23 12.69 -0.84 1.10
C GLU A 23 11.26 -1.24 1.50
N TYR A 24 10.72 -0.61 2.54
CA TYR A 24 9.37 -0.90 3.04
C TYR A 24 8.27 -0.34 2.12
N ILE A 25 8.52 0.78 1.45
CA ILE A 25 7.63 1.25 0.37
C ILE A 25 7.58 0.21 -0.74
N THR A 26 8.73 -0.25 -1.23
CA THR A 26 8.82 -1.27 -2.29
C THR A 26 8.11 -2.57 -1.87
N LYS A 27 8.26 -2.96 -0.61
CA LYS A 27 7.55 -4.12 -0.05
C LYS A 27 6.03 -3.93 -0.09
N LEU A 28 5.52 -2.75 0.30
CA LEU A 28 4.09 -2.41 0.25
C LEU A 28 3.54 -2.24 -1.17
N GLU A 29 4.40 -1.96 -2.13
CA GLU A 29 4.06 -1.92 -3.55
C GLU A 29 4.05 -3.32 -4.17
N THR A 30 4.61 -4.34 -3.52
CA THR A 30 4.68 -5.70 -4.09
C THR A 30 3.30 -6.33 -4.14
N GLN A 31 3.00 -7.03 -5.24
CA GLN A 31 1.72 -7.70 -5.42
C GLN A 31 1.62 -8.96 -4.56
N TYR A 32 0.38 -9.34 -4.21
CA TYR A 32 0.06 -10.59 -3.51
C TYR A 32 0.61 -10.70 -2.08
N ILE A 33 1.04 -9.60 -1.47
CA ILE A 33 1.31 -9.58 -0.03
C ILE A 33 -0.01 -9.71 0.73
N SER A 34 -0.01 -10.47 1.83
CA SER A 34 -1.19 -10.56 2.69
C SER A 34 -1.41 -9.25 3.46
N LEU A 35 -2.66 -9.02 3.88
CA LEU A 35 -2.99 -7.84 4.68
C LEU A 35 -2.18 -7.79 5.98
N SER A 36 -1.98 -8.95 6.63
CA SER A 36 -1.18 -9.05 7.85
C SER A 36 0.29 -8.66 7.61
N GLU A 37 0.90 -9.14 6.52
CA GLU A 37 2.26 -8.78 6.15
C GLU A 37 2.39 -7.29 5.85
N ALA A 38 1.44 -6.71 5.12
CA ALA A 38 1.43 -5.28 4.80
C ALA A 38 1.33 -4.43 6.08
N LEU A 39 0.44 -4.77 7.00
CA LEU A 39 0.30 -4.08 8.28
C LEU A 39 1.54 -4.26 9.17
N SER A 40 2.19 -5.43 9.14
CA SER A 40 3.44 -5.67 9.85
C SER A 40 4.57 -4.76 9.34
N ALA A 41 4.62 -4.51 8.03
CA ALA A 41 5.59 -3.60 7.42
C ALA A 41 5.37 -2.16 7.91
N VAL A 42 4.12 -1.69 7.95
CA VAL A 42 3.79 -0.36 8.49
C VAL A 42 4.17 -0.25 9.98
N LYS A 43 3.85 -1.26 10.80
CA LYS A 43 4.23 -1.29 12.22
C LYS A 43 5.73 -1.31 12.43
N TYR A 44 6.47 -2.05 11.61
CA TYR A 44 7.93 -2.05 11.65
C TYR A 44 8.49 -0.64 11.40
N VAL A 45 8.00 0.04 10.36
CA VAL A 45 8.41 1.42 10.06
C VAL A 45 8.09 2.34 11.22
N GLN A 46 6.89 2.23 11.80
CA GLN A 46 6.47 3.00 12.97
C GLN A 46 7.44 2.83 14.14
N ASN A 47 7.81 1.59 14.48
CA ASN A 47 8.72 1.29 15.57
C ASN A 47 10.14 1.84 15.29
N LYS A 48 10.65 1.64 14.07
CA LYS A 48 11.96 2.16 13.68
C LYS A 48 12.04 3.69 13.72
N LEU A 49 10.95 4.37 13.36
CA LEU A 49 10.87 5.84 13.45
C LEU A 49 10.79 6.33 14.89
N ASN A 50 10.20 5.55 15.80
CA ASN A 50 10.19 5.86 17.24
C ASN A 50 11.61 5.83 17.85
N ASP A 51 12.52 5.03 17.28
CA ASP A 51 13.91 4.96 17.70
C ASP A 51 14.76 6.13 17.16
N CYS A 52 14.23 6.96 16.26
CA CYS A 52 14.98 8.08 15.69
C CYS A 52 15.11 9.24 16.69
N GLU A 53 16.35 9.56 17.06
CA GLU A 53 16.65 10.66 17.96
C GLU A 53 16.76 12.02 17.24
N GLY A 54 16.55 13.10 18.00
CA GLY A 54 16.66 14.48 17.53
C GLY A 54 15.34 15.09 17.05
N GLU A 55 15.29 16.42 16.94
CA GLU A 55 14.08 17.17 16.63
C GLU A 55 13.42 16.73 15.32
N ILE A 56 14.23 16.42 14.30
CA ILE A 56 13.76 15.96 12.99
C ILE A 56 13.13 14.57 13.10
N GLY A 57 13.78 13.63 13.80
CA GLY A 57 13.25 12.28 14.03
C GLY A 57 11.90 12.30 14.74
N VAL A 58 11.80 13.08 15.82
CA VAL A 58 10.56 13.28 16.57
C VAL A 58 9.47 13.87 15.68
N ALA A 59 9.78 14.91 14.89
CA ALA A 59 8.81 15.52 13.98
C ALA A 59 8.30 14.54 12.89
N VAL A 60 9.19 13.70 12.34
CA VAL A 60 8.83 12.68 11.34
C VAL A 60 7.93 11.61 11.97
N PHE A 61 8.28 11.10 13.15
CA PHE A 61 7.46 10.11 13.86
C PHE A 61 6.06 10.65 14.21
N GLN A 62 5.99 11.88 14.73
CA GLN A 62 4.71 12.54 15.01
C GLN A 62 3.87 12.72 13.74
N LYS A 63 4.50 13.13 12.62
CA LYS A 63 3.81 13.25 11.34
C LYS A 63 3.27 11.91 10.86
N PHE A 64 4.07 10.85 10.98
CA PHE A 64 3.67 9.49 10.60
C PHE A 64 2.43 9.03 11.39
N ASN A 65 2.44 9.14 12.72
CA ASN A 65 1.30 8.77 13.56
C ASN A 65 0.06 9.60 13.25
N ASN A 66 0.21 10.91 13.08
CA ASN A 66 -0.91 11.80 12.73
C ASN A 66 -1.57 11.41 11.40
N VAL A 67 -0.78 10.97 10.40
CA VAL A 67 -1.33 10.47 9.13
C VAL A 67 -2.12 9.17 9.35
N LEU A 68 -1.60 8.23 10.13
CA LEU A 68 -2.31 6.98 10.42
C LEU A 68 -3.58 7.20 11.23
N GLU A 69 -3.55 8.09 12.22
CA GLU A 69 -4.70 8.38 13.09
C GLU A 69 -5.85 9.06 12.35
N LYS A 70 -5.52 9.95 11.40
CA LYS A 70 -6.52 10.64 10.56
C LYS A 70 -7.11 9.74 9.49
N ASN A 71 -6.46 8.63 9.15
CA ASN A 71 -6.96 7.68 8.18
C ASN A 71 -7.94 6.69 8.85
N CYS A 72 -9.24 7.00 8.79
CA CYS A 72 -10.28 6.12 9.31
C CYS A 72 -10.28 4.74 8.64
N GLY A 73 -10.06 4.67 7.33
CA GLY A 73 -10.00 3.42 6.58
C GLY A 73 -8.86 2.51 7.04
N PHE A 74 -7.71 3.09 7.41
CA PHE A 74 -6.60 2.33 7.99
C PHE A 74 -6.98 1.69 9.33
N LYS A 75 -7.74 2.39 10.19
CA LYS A 75 -8.27 1.84 11.45
C LYS A 75 -9.24 0.69 11.20
N THR A 76 -10.14 0.82 10.22
CA THR A 76 -11.06 -0.24 9.81
C THR A 76 -10.29 -1.48 9.34
N ILE A 77 -9.31 -1.31 8.44
CA ILE A 77 -8.46 -2.38 7.94
C ILE A 77 -7.67 -3.08 9.06
N LEU A 78 -7.17 -2.32 10.05
CA LEU A 78 -6.50 -2.89 11.22
C LEU A 78 -7.43 -3.81 12.01
N ASN A 79 -8.67 -3.41 12.26
CA ASN A 79 -9.66 -4.24 12.97
C ASN A 79 -10.02 -5.48 12.16
N ILE A 80 -10.26 -5.35 10.86
CA ILE A 80 -10.48 -6.49 9.95
C ILE A 80 -9.32 -7.48 10.04
N SER A 81 -8.07 -6.99 10.03
CA SER A 81 -6.90 -7.86 10.17
C SER A 81 -6.84 -8.57 11.52
N LYS A 82 -7.27 -7.94 12.61
CA LYS A 82 -7.32 -8.60 13.93
C LYS A 82 -8.34 -9.72 13.95
N ILE A 83 -9.52 -9.51 13.36
CA ILE A 83 -10.55 -10.53 13.20
C ILE A 83 -10.02 -11.71 12.38
N LEU A 84 -9.38 -11.44 11.22
CA LEU A 84 -8.77 -12.47 10.37
C LEU A 84 -7.65 -13.25 11.07
N SER A 85 -6.98 -12.65 12.05
CA SER A 85 -5.94 -13.30 12.86
C SER A 85 -6.48 -13.99 14.12
N GLY A 86 -7.78 -13.90 14.40
CA GLY A 86 -8.41 -14.44 15.61
C GLY A 86 -8.13 -13.65 16.90
N GLN A 87 -7.60 -12.42 16.79
CA GLN A 87 -7.31 -11.55 17.94
C GLN A 87 -8.56 -10.80 18.44
N GLU A 88 -9.54 -10.57 17.57
CA GLU A 88 -10.83 -9.97 17.89
C GLU A 88 -11.95 -10.86 17.35
N SER A 89 -13.05 -10.95 18.10
CA SER A 89 -14.25 -11.71 17.73
C SER A 89 -15.47 -10.84 17.46
N SER A 90 -15.33 -9.52 17.60
CA SER A 90 -16.41 -8.55 17.41
C SER A 90 -16.25 -7.83 16.07
N ILE A 91 -17.38 -7.61 15.40
CA ILE A 91 -17.50 -6.79 14.19
C ILE A 91 -17.81 -5.32 14.59
N GLU A 92 -17.97 -5.03 15.89
CA GLU A 92 -18.21 -3.66 16.38
C GLU A 92 -17.12 -2.68 15.91
N GLY A 93 -17.55 -1.59 15.28
CA GLY A 93 -16.66 -0.57 14.71
C GLY A 93 -16.28 -0.81 13.25
N LEU A 94 -16.79 -1.87 12.61
CA LEU A 94 -16.82 -2.01 11.16
C LEU A 94 -18.08 -1.37 10.55
N PRO A 95 -18.02 -0.93 9.29
CA PRO A 95 -19.20 -0.49 8.53
C PRO A 95 -20.35 -1.50 8.58
N ASP A 96 -21.60 -1.02 8.74
CA ASP A 96 -22.80 -1.87 8.86
C ASP A 96 -23.09 -2.73 7.62
N ASP A 97 -22.51 -2.37 6.48
CA ASP A 97 -22.65 -3.08 5.21
C ASP A 97 -21.65 -4.24 5.03
N LEU A 98 -20.69 -4.41 5.94
CA LEU A 98 -19.74 -5.53 5.92
C LEU A 98 -20.30 -6.76 6.62
N THR A 99 -20.47 -7.84 5.87
CA THR A 99 -20.85 -9.15 6.42
C THR A 99 -19.62 -9.96 6.83
N GLY A 100 -19.83 -11.03 7.62
CA GLY A 100 -18.77 -11.96 8.00
C GLY A 100 -18.09 -12.64 6.79
N ASP A 101 -18.86 -12.93 5.75
CA ASP A 101 -18.33 -13.50 4.51
C ASP A 101 -17.45 -12.48 3.77
N ASP A 102 -17.83 -11.20 3.77
CA ASP A 102 -17.05 -10.13 3.14
C ASP A 102 -15.66 -9.98 3.76
N ILE A 103 -15.56 -10.13 5.08
CA ILE A 103 -14.29 -10.06 5.83
C ILE A 103 -13.26 -11.05 5.27
N THR A 104 -13.69 -12.24 4.82
CA THR A 104 -12.77 -13.26 4.30
C THR A 104 -12.02 -12.81 3.05
N TYR A 105 -12.62 -11.93 2.23
CA TYR A 105 -11.98 -11.39 1.03
C TYR A 105 -10.88 -10.38 1.33
N PHE A 106 -10.81 -9.84 2.55
CA PHE A 106 -9.77 -8.87 2.94
C PHE A 106 -8.41 -9.50 3.24
N LYS A 107 -8.28 -10.83 3.21
CA LYS A 107 -7.00 -11.53 3.47
C LYS A 107 -5.84 -11.01 2.63
N TYR A 108 -6.11 -10.61 1.39
CA TYR A 108 -5.14 -10.04 0.45
C TYR A 108 -5.52 -8.63 0.01
N ALA A 109 -6.30 -7.90 0.82
CA ALA A 109 -6.65 -6.52 0.51
C ALA A 109 -5.38 -5.65 0.47
N PRO A 110 -5.13 -4.93 -0.64
CA PRO A 110 -4.02 -4.00 -0.71
C PRO A 110 -4.30 -2.79 0.18
N ILE A 111 -3.30 -2.37 0.95
CA ILE A 111 -3.38 -1.13 1.76
C ILE A 111 -2.83 0.10 1.01
N THR A 112 -2.29 -0.10 -0.19
CA THR A 112 -1.77 0.93 -1.09
C THR A 112 -2.62 1.01 -2.36
N LEU A 113 -2.63 2.17 -3.00
CA LEU A 113 -3.30 2.36 -4.30
C LEU A 113 -2.42 1.95 -5.50
N THR A 114 -1.26 1.35 -5.25
CA THR A 114 -0.27 1.03 -6.28
C THR A 114 -0.83 0.10 -7.37
N ASP A 115 -1.66 -0.88 -6.99
CA ASP A 115 -2.28 -1.77 -7.98
C ASP A 115 -3.32 -1.05 -8.85
N VAL A 116 -3.99 -0.05 -8.29
CA VAL A 116 -4.88 0.85 -9.05
C VAL A 116 -4.06 1.67 -10.03
N GLU A 117 -2.97 2.32 -9.59
CA GLU A 117 -2.08 3.11 -10.45
C GLU A 117 -1.47 2.29 -11.58
N ARG A 118 -1.00 1.07 -11.31
CA ARG A 118 -0.49 0.14 -12.33
C ARG A 118 -1.57 -0.21 -13.35
N SER A 119 -2.81 -0.44 -12.90
CA SER A 119 -3.94 -0.75 -13.78
C SER A 119 -4.28 0.45 -14.68
N PHE A 120 -4.38 1.65 -14.12
CA PHE A 120 -4.61 2.88 -14.89
C PHE A 120 -3.49 3.15 -15.89
N SER A 121 -2.23 2.92 -15.52
CA SER A 121 -1.08 3.06 -16.43
C SER A 121 -1.18 2.09 -17.62
N ARG A 122 -1.57 0.84 -17.38
CA ARG A 122 -1.78 -0.16 -18.44
C ARG A 122 -2.94 0.23 -19.37
N TYR A 123 -4.04 0.70 -18.80
CA TYR A 123 -5.24 1.10 -19.54
C TYR A 123 -5.15 2.52 -20.11
N LYS A 124 -4.02 3.21 -19.93
CA LYS A 124 -3.83 4.60 -20.39
C LYS A 124 -4.20 4.77 -21.86
N THR A 125 -3.85 3.82 -22.71
CA THR A 125 -4.16 3.90 -24.16
C THR A 125 -5.64 3.76 -24.48
N LEU A 126 -6.42 3.07 -23.62
CA LEU A 126 -7.88 2.94 -23.74
C LEU A 126 -8.62 4.13 -23.11
N LEU A 127 -8.10 4.66 -22.01
CA LEU A 127 -8.76 5.67 -21.19
C LEU A 127 -8.42 7.10 -21.60
N VAL A 128 -7.29 7.31 -22.28
CA VAL A 128 -6.94 8.62 -22.86
C VAL A 128 -7.88 8.92 -24.02
N ASP A 129 -8.28 10.18 -24.11
CA ASP A 129 -9.08 10.70 -25.22
C ASP A 129 -8.26 10.63 -26.52
N ASN A 130 -8.43 9.54 -27.23
CA ASN A 130 -7.72 9.25 -28.47
C ASN A 130 -8.66 9.44 -29.65
N ARG A 131 -8.14 9.70 -30.86
CA ARG A 131 -8.97 9.94 -32.07
C ARG A 131 -9.89 8.77 -32.47
N ARG A 132 -9.80 7.64 -31.75
CA ARG A 132 -10.69 6.48 -31.80
C ARG A 132 -11.21 6.21 -30.38
N SER A 133 -12.01 7.13 -29.85
CA SER A 133 -12.62 6.96 -28.53
C SER A 133 -13.59 5.77 -28.57
N PHE A 134 -13.43 4.87 -27.60
CA PHE A 134 -14.38 3.78 -27.42
C PHE A 134 -15.66 4.34 -26.79
N ASN A 135 -16.82 3.81 -27.19
CA ASN A 135 -18.01 3.97 -26.38
C ASN A 135 -17.84 3.20 -25.05
N PHE A 136 -18.63 3.55 -24.04
CA PHE A 136 -18.50 2.98 -22.69
C PHE A 136 -18.59 1.44 -22.68
N GLU A 137 -19.50 0.86 -23.47
CA GLU A 137 -19.64 -0.59 -23.60
C GLU A 137 -18.37 -1.27 -24.17
N ASN A 138 -17.73 -0.65 -25.15
CA ASN A 138 -16.49 -1.16 -25.73
C ASN A 138 -15.31 -1.01 -24.76
N ILE A 139 -15.26 0.05 -23.95
CA ILE A 139 -14.28 0.18 -22.87
C ILE A 139 -14.46 -0.96 -21.88
N LYS A 140 -15.70 -1.21 -21.42
CA LYS A 140 -16.01 -2.30 -20.48
C LYS A 140 -15.55 -3.65 -21.02
N LYS A 141 -15.89 -3.97 -22.28
CA LYS A 141 -15.48 -5.22 -22.94
C LYS A 141 -13.95 -5.33 -23.07
N SER A 142 -13.28 -4.25 -23.49
CA SER A 142 -11.83 -4.23 -23.63
C SER A 142 -11.12 -4.42 -22.30
N LEU A 143 -11.62 -3.78 -21.24
CA LEU A 143 -11.08 -3.89 -19.89
C LEU A 143 -11.21 -5.32 -19.35
N VAL A 144 -12.36 -5.98 -19.54
CA VAL A 144 -12.55 -7.41 -19.18
C VAL A 144 -11.54 -8.31 -19.89
N VAL A 145 -11.35 -8.13 -21.20
CA VAL A 145 -10.37 -8.92 -21.98
C VAL A 145 -8.95 -8.68 -21.45
N GLN A 146 -8.57 -7.43 -21.21
CA GLN A 146 -7.23 -7.12 -20.71
C GLN A 146 -7.01 -7.66 -19.29
N CYS A 147 -7.97 -7.52 -18.38
CA CYS A 147 -7.91 -8.10 -17.03
C CYS A 147 -7.69 -9.62 -17.08
N ASN A 148 -8.46 -10.35 -17.89
CA ASN A 148 -8.38 -11.82 -17.96
C ASN A 148 -7.10 -12.32 -18.65
N THR A 149 -6.51 -11.53 -19.53
CA THR A 149 -5.21 -11.85 -20.15
C THR A 149 -4.06 -11.80 -19.13
N LEU A 150 -4.27 -11.16 -17.97
CA LEU A 150 -3.26 -11.06 -16.89
C LEU A 150 -3.08 -12.38 -16.13
N GLU A 151 -4.15 -13.14 -15.90
CA GLU A 151 -4.09 -14.42 -15.18
C GLU A 151 -3.24 -15.46 -15.91
N GLY A 152 -3.27 -15.44 -17.24
CA GLY A 152 -2.51 -16.36 -18.08
C GLY A 152 -1.00 -16.12 -18.05
N LYS A 153 -0.54 -14.88 -17.80
CA LYS A 153 0.90 -14.56 -17.76
C LYS A 153 1.53 -14.87 -16.40
N ASN A 154 0.81 -14.69 -15.30
CA ASN A 154 1.31 -15.00 -13.95
C ASN A 154 1.42 -16.51 -13.69
N LYS A 155 0.63 -17.34 -14.38
CA LYS A 155 0.74 -18.81 -14.37
C LYS A 155 1.99 -19.36 -15.10
N ILE A 156 2.54 -18.62 -16.07
CA ILE A 156 3.72 -19.06 -16.82
C ILE A 156 4.99 -18.88 -15.98
N ILE A 157 5.01 -17.89 -15.07
CA ILE A 157 6.17 -17.62 -14.21
C ILE A 157 6.20 -18.55 -12.99
N SER A 158 5.04 -19.03 -12.51
CA SER A 158 4.98 -20.03 -11.41
C SER A 158 5.34 -21.45 -11.83
N ASN A 159 5.36 -21.75 -13.14
CA ASN A 159 5.75 -23.05 -13.68
C ASN A 159 7.21 -23.09 -14.16
N ALA A 160 8.00 -22.06 -13.85
CA ALA A 160 9.40 -21.93 -14.22
C ALA A 160 10.38 -22.03 -13.02
N PHE A 161 9.91 -22.47 -11.85
CA PHE A 161 10.73 -22.83 -10.69
C PHE A 161 10.35 -24.20 -10.16
#